data_AF-A0AAQ1UGM0-F1
#
_entry.id   AF-A0AAQ1UGM0-F1
#
_cell.length_a   1.000
_cell.length_b   1.000
_cell.length_c   1.000
_cell.angle_alpha   90.00
_cell.angle_beta   90.00
_cell.angle_gamma   90.00
#
_symmetry.space_group_name_H-M   'P 1'
#
loop_
_entity.id
_entity.type
_entity.pdbx_description
1 polymer ?
#
loop_
_entity_poly.entity_id
_entity_poly.type
_entity_poly.pdbx_seq_one_letter_code
_entity_poly.pdbx_strand_id
1 'polypeptide(L)' 'MTFYNTDLQYRVTLDTKLNLFIVFDKKDANHFATGITIEQAVQELKKTA' A
#
# COMPACT_ATOMS: atom_id res chain seq x y z
N MET A 1 7.37 1.04 -26.95
CA MET A 1 6.45 1.79 -26.06
C MET A 1 7.11 1.88 -24.70
N THR A 2 7.52 3.08 -24.30
CA THR A 2 8.09 3.31 -22.96
C THR A 2 6.95 3.79 -22.07
N PHE A 3 6.48 2.94 -21.15
CA PHE A 3 5.42 3.28 -20.21
C PHE A 3 6.00 4.13 -19.08
N TYR A 4 5.78 5.44 -19.13
CA TYR A 4 6.04 6.34 -18.02
C TYR A 4 4.87 6.27 -17.03
N ASN A 5 4.84 5.24 -16.19
CA ASN A 5 3.93 5.19 -15.05
C ASN A 5 4.50 6.06 -13.93
N THR A 6 4.32 7.38 -14.05
CA THR A 6 4.87 8.37 -13.12
C THR A 6 3.96 8.64 -11.91
N ASP A 7 2.75 8.07 -11.84
CA ASP A 7 1.86 8.24 -10.69
C ASP A 7 1.87 6.97 -9.83
N LEU A 8 2.92 6.85 -9.02
CA LEU A 8 3.05 5.78 -8.03
C LEU A 8 1.94 5.97 -6.98
N GLN A 9 0.87 5.18 -7.08
CA GLN A 9 -0.35 5.37 -6.28
C GLN A 9 -0.15 5.02 -4.80
N TYR A 10 0.62 3.97 -4.53
CA TYR A 10 0.93 3.48 -3.20
C TYR A 10 2.11 2.50 -3.27
N ARG A 11 2.83 2.33 -2.16
CA ARG A 11 3.89 1.32 -2.02
C ARG A 11 3.37 0.14 -1.22
N VAL A 12 3.77 -1.07 -1.59
CA VAL A 12 3.37 -2.30 -0.88
C VAL A 12 4.61 -3.04 -0.42
N THR A 13 4.58 -3.55 0.81
CA THR A 13 5.63 -4.42 1.38
C THR A 13 4.97 -5.63 2.03
N LEU A 14 5.60 -6.81 1.92
CA LEU A 14 5.18 -8.00 2.64
C LEU A 14 6.00 -8.11 3.93
N ASP A 15 5.32 -8.09 5.08
CA ASP A 15 5.91 -8.52 6.35
C ASP A 15 5.92 -10.06 6.38
N THR A 16 7.09 -10.66 6.25
CA THR A 16 7.26 -12.12 6.22
C THR A 16 7.21 -12.77 7.60
N LYS A 17 7.22 -11.99 8.68
CA LYS A 17 7.05 -12.50 10.06
C LYS A 17 5.58 -12.67 10.39
N LEU A 18 4.77 -11.69 9.99
CA LEU A 18 3.32 -11.68 10.22
C LEU A 18 2.52 -12.22 9.03
N ASN A 19 3.15 -12.38 7.86
CA ASN A 19 2.53 -12.72 6.58
C ASN A 19 1.41 -11.72 6.19
N LEU A 20 1.69 -10.43 6.37
CA LEU A 20 0.75 -9.34 6.09
C LEU A 20 1.30 -8.41 5.02
N PHE A 21 0.42 -7.90 4.19
CA PHE A 21 0.73 -6.82 3.27
C PHE A 21 0.56 -5.48 3.98
N ILE A 22 1.59 -4.64 3.87
CA ILE A 22 1.61 -3.27 4.37
C ILE A 22 1.57 -2.35 3.16
N VAL A 23 0.57 -1.47 3.10
CA VAL A 23 0.37 -0.50 2.01
C VAL A 23 0.59 0.89 2.56
N PHE A 24 1.49 1.64 1.94
CA PHE A 24 1.85 3.02 2.29
C PHE A 24 1.22 3.99 1.31
N ASP A 25 0.67 5.08 1.82
CA ASP A 25 0.17 6.19 1.01
C ASP A 25 1.32 6.87 0.24
N LYS A 26 1.01 7.42 -0.94
CA LYS A 26 2.02 8.08 -1.78
C LYS A 26 2.47 9.45 -1.25
N LYS A 27 1.61 10.12 -0.48
CA LYS A 27 1.82 11.48 0.03
C LYS A 27 2.38 11.46 1.44
N ASP A 28 2.04 10.45 2.24
CA ASP A 28 2.49 10.33 3.63
C ASP A 28 3.00 8.91 3.95
N ALA A 29 4.31 8.79 4.18
CA ALA A 29 4.95 7.53 4.54
C ALA A 29 4.56 7.02 5.93
N ASN A 30 4.01 7.88 6.80
CA ASN A 30 3.48 7.48 8.11
C ASN A 30 2.01 7.05 8.03
N HIS A 31 1.34 7.31 6.90
CA HIS A 31 0.00 6.83 6.63
C HIS A 31 0.07 5.48 5.90
N PHE A 32 -0.17 4.41 6.64
CA PHE A 32 -0.15 3.07 6.11
C PHE A 32 -1.25 2.21 6.72
N ALA A 33 -1.60 1.15 6.02
CA ALA A 33 -2.55 0.16 6.48
C ALA A 33 -2.02 -1.25 6.20
N THR A 34 -2.56 -2.22 6.93
CA THR A 34 -2.16 -3.63 6.79
C THR A 34 -3.35 -4.51 6.45
N GLY A 35 -3.10 -5.63 5.80
CA GLY A 35 -4.13 -6.59 5.41
C GLY A 35 -3.56 -7.94 5.02
N ILE A 36 -4.42 -8.97 4.99
CA ILE A 36 -4.03 -10.33 4.55
C ILE A 36 -3.85 -10.36 3.03
N THR A 37 -4.56 -9.48 2.32
CA THR A 37 -4.34 -9.22 0.89
C THR A 37 -4.04 -7.74 0.65
N ILE A 38 -3.47 -7.44 -0.52
CA ILE A 38 -3.16 -6.05 -0.91
C ILE A 38 -4.44 -5.23 -1.01
N GLU A 39 -5.52 -5.80 -1.55
CA GLU A 39 -6.82 -5.15 -1.70
C GLU A 39 -7.42 -4.77 -0.35
N GLN A 40 -7.32 -5.68 0.63
CA GLN A 40 -7.76 -5.41 2.00
C GLN A 40 -6.95 -4.25 2.60
N ALA A 41 -5.62 -4.29 2.48
CA ALA A 41 -4.76 -3.24 3.00
C ALA A 41 -5.03 -1.87 2.32
N VAL A 42 -5.27 -1.85 1.00
CA VAL A 42 -5.67 -0.64 0.26
C VAL A 42 -7.03 -0.11 0.72
N GLN A 43 -7.99 -1.00 0.98
CA GLN A 43 -9.32 -0.60 1.46
C GLN A 43 -9.24 0.00 2.86
N GLU A 44 -8.44 -0.59 3.75
CA GLU A 44 -8.20 -0.06 5.10
C GLU A 44 -7.50 1.31 5.05
N LEU A 45 -6.50 1.47 4.16
CA LEU A 45 -5.83 2.77 3.93
C LEU A 45 -6.84 3.85 3.52
N LYS A 46 -7.76 3.53 2.59
CA LYS A 46 -8.78 4.47 2.13
C LYS A 46 -9.82 4.83 3.20
N LYS A 47 -10.06 3.96 4.18
CA LYS A 47 -10.97 4.24 5.30
C LYS A 47 -10.36 5.20 6.32
N THR A 48 -9.03 5.27 6.38
CA THR A 48 -8.29 6.09 7.35
C THR A 48 -7.82 7.43 6.77
N ALA A 49 -8.04 7.66 5.47
CA ALA A 49 -7.74 8.90 4.74
C ALA A 49 -8.74 10.04 4.98
#